data_AF-W4PM90-F1
#
_entry.id   AF-W4PM90-F1
#
_cell.length_a   1.000
_cell.length_b   1.000
_cell.length_c   1.000
_cell.angle_alpha   90.00
_cell.angle_beta   90.00
_cell.angle_gamma   90.00
#
_symmetry.space_group_name_H-M   'P 1'
#
loop_
_entity.id
_entity.type
_entity.pdbx_description
1 polymer ?
#
loop_
_entity_poly.entity_id
_entity_poly.type
_entity_poly.pdbx_seq_one_letter_code
_entity_poly.pdbx_strand_id
1 'polypeptide(L)'
;MKRLFLFALLCWAFASGYAQEKKYSTFYYQRATLFEALPVSSKDIVFLGNSITNGAEWAELLRNKRVKNRGISGDVCMGVYDRLAPILKGKPAKIFLLIGINDVNKGASADTIANHIGQIVRKIKSDSPRTKLYLQSVLPVTDEFGMFKGHTSRWRMVPEINRQLQELARRKGRHISTFIRISWTERPER
;
A
#
# COMPACT_ATOMS: atom_id res chain seq x y z
N MET A 1 -53.79 -7.31 -5.85
CA MET A 1 -52.70 -7.37 -6.86
C MET A 1 -51.67 -6.24 -6.72
N LYS A 2 -52.05 -4.96 -6.65
CA LYS A 2 -51.10 -3.82 -6.53
C LYS A 2 -50.18 -3.85 -5.28
N ARG A 3 -50.68 -4.33 -4.13
CA ARG A 3 -49.89 -4.45 -2.89
C ARG A 3 -48.83 -5.57 -2.91
N LEU A 4 -49.09 -6.67 -3.62
CA LEU A 4 -48.11 -7.75 -3.82
C LEU A 4 -46.95 -7.30 -4.73
N PHE A 5 -47.27 -6.51 -5.76
CA PHE A 5 -46.27 -5.91 -6.66
C PHE A 5 -45.34 -4.94 -5.93
N LEU A 6 -45.87 -4.09 -5.03
CA LEU A 6 -45.05 -3.19 -4.22
C LEU A 6 -44.11 -3.94 -3.27
N PHE A 7 -44.59 -5.05 -2.69
CA PHE A 7 -43.78 -5.88 -1.78
C PHE A 7 -42.65 -6.59 -2.53
N ALA A 8 -42.92 -7.12 -3.73
CA ALA A 8 -41.91 -7.75 -4.59
C ALA A 8 -40.83 -6.74 -5.06
N LEU A 9 -41.22 -5.51 -5.39
CA LEU A 9 -40.30 -4.42 -5.73
C LEU A 9 -39.41 -4.00 -4.55
N LEU A 10 -39.97 -3.93 -3.33
CA LEU A 10 -39.17 -3.69 -2.13
C LEU A 10 -38.19 -4.83 -1.85
N CYS A 11 -38.62 -6.09 -1.94
CA CYS A 11 -37.74 -7.25 -1.74
C CYS A 11 -36.60 -7.29 -2.75
N TRP A 12 -36.83 -6.88 -4.01
CA TRP A 12 -35.79 -6.84 -5.04
C TRP A 12 -34.80 -5.68 -4.84
N ALA A 13 -35.27 -4.52 -4.37
CA ALA A 13 -34.41 -3.40 -3.99
C ALA A 13 -33.54 -3.74 -2.76
N PHE A 14 -34.07 -4.49 -1.79
CA PHE A 14 -33.31 -4.99 -0.65
C PHE A 14 -32.27 -6.05 -1.05
N ALA A 15 -32.60 -6.98 -1.95
CA ALA A 15 -31.67 -8.02 -2.40
C ALA A 15 -30.46 -7.44 -3.18
N SER A 16 -30.68 -6.37 -3.95
CA SER A 16 -29.62 -5.68 -4.69
C SER A 16 -28.61 -4.95 -3.78
N GLY A 17 -29.00 -4.61 -2.55
CA GLY A 17 -28.15 -3.90 -1.59
C GLY A 17 -27.09 -4.78 -0.89
N TYR A 18 -27.22 -6.11 -0.95
CA TYR A 18 -26.32 -7.05 -0.25
C TYR A 18 -25.21 -7.65 -1.13
N ALA A 19 -25.26 -7.46 -2.45
CA ALA A 19 -24.23 -7.93 -3.37
C ALA A 19 -23.17 -6.86 -3.63
N GLN A 20 -22.56 -6.31 -2.57
CA GLN A 20 -21.43 -5.41 -2.76
C GLN A 20 -20.17 -6.25 -3.05
N GLU A 21 -19.76 -6.26 -4.31
CA GLU A 21 -18.55 -6.96 -4.75
C GLU A 21 -17.35 -6.45 -3.93
N LYS A 22 -16.69 -7.34 -3.20
CA LYS A 22 -15.55 -6.98 -2.34
C LYS A 22 -14.37 -6.55 -3.22
N LYS A 23 -14.05 -5.26 -3.19
CA LYS A 23 -12.94 -4.64 -3.95
C LYS A 23 -11.58 -5.31 -3.68
N TYR A 24 -11.37 -5.82 -2.45
CA TYR A 24 -10.11 -6.42 -2.00
C TYR A 24 -10.34 -7.80 -1.38
N SER A 25 -9.24 -8.53 -1.10
CA SER A 25 -9.31 -9.85 -0.48
C SER A 25 -9.93 -9.81 0.92
N THR A 26 -10.43 -10.95 1.39
CA THR A 26 -10.91 -11.11 2.77
C THR A 26 -9.83 -10.73 3.79
N PHE A 27 -8.59 -11.12 3.55
CA PHE A 27 -7.45 -10.79 4.40
C PHE A 27 -7.18 -9.28 4.49
N TYR A 28 -7.40 -8.54 3.40
CA TYR A 28 -7.33 -7.08 3.45
C TYR A 28 -8.30 -6.51 4.48
N TYR A 29 -9.57 -6.93 4.44
CA TYR A 29 -10.58 -6.41 5.36
C TYR A 29 -10.32 -6.82 6.80
N GLN A 30 -9.84 -8.04 7.05
CA GLN A 30 -9.43 -8.49 8.39
C GLN A 30 -8.33 -7.58 8.97
N ARG A 31 -7.29 -7.27 8.19
CA ARG A 31 -6.19 -6.42 8.64
C ARG A 31 -6.58 -4.95 8.74
N ALA A 32 -7.34 -4.43 7.77
CA ALA A 32 -7.78 -3.04 7.75
C ALA A 32 -8.68 -2.70 8.94
N THR A 33 -9.69 -3.53 9.22
CA THR A 33 -10.59 -3.33 10.39
C THR A 33 -9.85 -3.45 11.72
N LEU A 34 -8.90 -4.39 11.84
CA LEU A 34 -8.00 -4.43 12.99
C LEU A 34 -7.20 -3.13 13.15
N PHE A 35 -6.69 -2.56 12.05
CA PHE A 35 -5.93 -1.30 12.10
C PHE A 35 -6.77 -0.07 12.44
N GLU A 36 -8.09 -0.09 12.18
CA GLU A 36 -9.02 0.94 12.64
C GLU A 36 -9.18 0.93 14.16
N ALA A 37 -9.19 -0.26 14.77
CA ALA A 37 -9.28 -0.43 16.21
C ALA A 37 -7.95 -0.13 16.95
N LEU A 38 -6.82 -0.25 16.27
CA LEU A 38 -5.48 -0.06 16.86
C LEU A 38 -4.96 1.37 16.63
N PRO A 39 -4.98 2.25 17.66
CA PRO A 39 -4.69 3.67 17.47
C PRO A 39 -3.25 3.91 17.03
N VAL A 40 -3.05 5.00 16.29
CA VAL A 40 -1.74 5.58 15.96
C VAL A 40 -1.60 6.89 16.74
N SER A 41 -0.40 7.19 17.20
CA SER A 41 -0.03 8.41 17.93
C SER A 41 1.11 9.14 17.23
N SER A 42 1.32 10.39 17.62
CA SER A 42 2.38 11.25 17.07
C SER A 42 3.81 10.76 17.36
N LYS A 43 3.98 9.78 18.25
CA LYS A 43 5.28 9.16 18.57
C LYS A 43 5.57 7.94 17.70
N ASP A 44 4.59 7.43 16.97
CA ASP A 44 4.70 6.15 16.27
C ASP A 44 5.49 6.26 14.97
N ILE A 45 6.12 5.14 14.61
CA ILE A 45 6.82 4.90 13.36
C ILE A 45 6.05 3.80 12.63
N VAL A 46 5.46 4.11 11.48
CA VAL A 46 4.60 3.16 10.76
C VAL A 46 5.33 2.58 9.56
N PHE A 47 5.41 1.26 9.51
CA PHE A 47 5.79 0.53 8.29
C PHE A 47 4.52 0.18 7.52
N LEU A 48 4.35 0.77 6.34
CA LEU A 48 3.15 0.69 5.51
C LEU A 48 3.49 0.03 4.18
N GLY A 49 2.73 -1.01 3.81
CA GLY A 49 3.00 -1.72 2.57
C GLY A 49 2.20 -3.01 2.39
N ASN A 50 2.74 -3.90 1.57
CA ASN A 50 2.14 -5.18 1.23
C ASN A 50 2.69 -6.35 2.08
N SER A 51 2.75 -7.57 1.54
CA SER A 51 3.25 -8.78 2.21
C SER A 51 4.68 -8.66 2.70
N ILE A 52 5.56 -7.98 1.96
CA ILE A 52 6.96 -7.76 2.34
C ILE A 52 7.02 -6.97 3.66
N THR A 53 6.12 -6.00 3.82
CA THR A 53 5.96 -5.27 5.08
C THR A 53 5.21 -6.09 6.13
N ASN A 54 4.20 -6.85 5.71
CA ASN A 54 3.37 -7.64 6.63
C ASN A 54 4.21 -8.68 7.37
N GLY A 55 5.14 -9.35 6.71
CA GLY A 55 5.82 -10.55 7.23
C GLY A 55 6.86 -10.30 8.34
N ALA A 56 7.09 -9.06 8.76
CA ALA A 56 8.10 -8.74 9.77
C ALA A 56 7.50 -8.27 11.09
N GLU A 57 8.10 -8.73 12.19
CA GLU A 57 7.89 -8.19 13.53
C GLU A 57 8.77 -6.96 13.75
N TRP A 58 8.38 -5.85 13.12
CA TRP A 58 9.20 -4.63 13.03
C TRP A 58 9.62 -4.03 14.38
N ALA A 59 8.78 -4.16 15.40
CA ALA A 59 9.08 -3.63 16.74
C ALA A 59 10.22 -4.42 17.40
N GLU A 60 10.24 -5.74 17.21
CA GLU A 60 11.31 -6.62 17.69
C GLU A 60 12.59 -6.41 16.90
N LEU A 61 12.49 -6.45 15.57
CA LEU A 61 13.62 -6.26 14.65
C LEU A 61 14.38 -4.96 14.93
N LEU A 62 13.67 -3.87 15.20
CA LEU A 62 14.25 -2.55 15.46
C LEU A 62 14.39 -2.22 16.94
N ARG A 63 14.05 -3.16 17.83
CA ARG A 63 14.05 -3.00 19.30
C ARG A 63 13.39 -1.69 19.75
N ASN A 64 12.25 -1.36 19.13
CA ASN A 64 11.58 -0.07 19.31
C ASN A 64 10.06 -0.25 19.33
N LYS A 65 9.48 -0.18 20.53
CA LYS A 65 8.03 -0.32 20.79
C LYS A 65 7.14 0.70 20.09
N ARG A 66 7.70 1.78 19.54
CA ARG A 66 6.94 2.78 18.77
C ARG A 66 6.72 2.36 17.31
N VAL A 67 7.37 1.29 16.87
CA VAL A 67 7.25 0.81 15.50
C VAL A 67 5.97 -0.03 15.36
N LYS A 68 5.15 0.30 14.37
CA LYS A 68 3.87 -0.34 14.11
C LYS A 68 3.84 -0.91 12.69
N ASN A 69 3.48 -2.19 12.60
CA ASN A 69 3.24 -2.86 11.33
C ASN A 69 1.85 -2.49 10.80
N ARG A 70 1.80 -1.92 9.58
CA ARG A 70 0.58 -1.65 8.80
C ARG A 70 0.69 -2.29 7.40
N GLY A 71 1.43 -3.38 7.29
CA GLY A 71 1.53 -4.24 6.12
C GLY A 71 0.33 -5.18 5.98
N ILE A 72 -0.12 -5.37 4.74
CA ILE A 72 -1.19 -6.30 4.38
C ILE A 72 -0.75 -7.13 3.16
N SER A 73 -0.67 -8.45 3.30
CA SER A 73 -0.36 -9.35 2.19
C SER A 73 -1.32 -9.18 1.00
N GLY A 74 -0.75 -9.08 -0.20
CA GLY A 74 -1.50 -8.87 -1.46
C GLY A 74 -1.94 -7.43 -1.72
N ASP A 75 -1.65 -6.49 -0.82
CA ASP A 75 -2.08 -5.10 -0.97
C ASP A 75 -1.43 -4.40 -2.18
N VAL A 76 -2.18 -3.48 -2.78
CA VAL A 76 -1.81 -2.69 -3.97
C VAL A 76 -1.80 -1.20 -3.62
N CYS A 77 -1.29 -0.35 -4.49
CA CYS A 77 -1.19 1.09 -4.22
C CYS A 77 -2.53 1.70 -3.78
N MET A 78 -3.63 1.40 -4.48
CA MET A 78 -4.94 1.96 -4.12
C MET A 78 -5.56 1.31 -2.88
N GLY A 79 -5.21 0.07 -2.54
CA GLY A 79 -5.61 -0.54 -1.28
C GLY A 79 -4.95 0.15 -0.09
N VAL A 80 -3.66 0.47 -0.20
CA VAL A 80 -2.97 1.33 0.77
C VAL A 80 -3.63 2.70 0.87
N TYR A 81 -3.94 3.35 -0.27
CA TYR A 81 -4.58 4.66 -0.29
C TYR A 81 -5.91 4.68 0.47
N ASP A 82 -6.77 3.69 0.22
CA ASP A 82 -8.12 3.60 0.79
C ASP A 82 -8.11 3.44 2.31
N ARG A 83 -7.06 2.86 2.89
CA ARG A 83 -6.92 2.63 4.35
C ARG A 83 -5.97 3.59 5.07
N LEU A 84 -5.65 4.74 4.48
CA LEU A 84 -4.78 5.74 5.11
C LEU A 84 -5.42 6.43 6.32
N ALA A 85 -6.74 6.61 6.32
CA ALA A 85 -7.45 7.40 7.33
C ALA A 85 -7.11 7.04 8.80
N PRO A 86 -7.20 5.77 9.25
CA PRO A 86 -6.88 5.41 10.64
C PRO A 86 -5.41 5.65 11.01
N ILE A 87 -4.49 5.64 10.04
CA ILE A 87 -3.07 5.94 10.27
C ILE A 87 -2.86 7.44 10.41
N LEU A 88 -3.40 8.24 9.47
CA LEU A 88 -3.14 9.68 9.40
C LEU A 88 -3.86 10.48 10.48
N LYS A 89 -5.01 9.97 10.98
CA LYS A 89 -5.67 10.53 12.17
C LYS A 89 -4.72 10.64 13.37
N GLY A 90 -3.83 9.67 13.54
CA GLY A 90 -2.83 9.62 14.61
C GLY A 90 -1.61 10.53 14.42
N LYS A 91 -1.45 11.12 13.22
CA LYS A 91 -0.34 12.01 12.85
C LYS A 91 1.05 11.45 13.22
N PRO A 92 1.42 10.24 12.77
CA PRO A 92 2.64 9.55 13.21
C PRO A 92 3.90 10.35 12.94
N ALA A 93 4.96 10.10 13.70
CA ALA A 93 6.25 10.76 13.51
C ALA A 93 6.84 10.43 12.13
N LYS A 94 6.77 9.16 11.72
CA LYS A 94 7.36 8.64 10.49
C LYS A 94 6.48 7.61 9.82
N ILE A 95 6.47 7.60 8.49
CA ILE A 95 5.91 6.52 7.67
C ILE A 95 7.01 6.03 6.72
N PHE A 96 7.23 4.72 6.69
CA PHE A 96 8.04 4.03 5.70
C PHE A 96 7.10 3.29 4.75
N LEU A 97 7.05 3.72 3.49
CA LEU A 97 6.16 3.16 2.47
C LEU A 97 6.95 2.25 1.53
N LEU A 98 6.51 1.00 1.38
CA LEU A 98 6.97 0.04 0.36
C LEU A 98 5.75 -0.62 -0.30
N ILE A 99 5.47 -0.26 -1.56
CA ILE A 99 4.28 -0.75 -2.28
C ILE A 99 4.55 -0.76 -3.80
N GLY A 100 3.68 -1.41 -4.58
CA GLY A 100 3.71 -1.38 -6.05
C GLY A 100 3.97 -2.72 -6.73
N ILE A 101 4.65 -3.67 -6.07
CA ILE A 101 4.97 -4.96 -6.70
C ILE A 101 3.73 -5.84 -7.01
N ASN A 102 2.63 -5.65 -6.27
CA ASN A 102 1.38 -6.37 -6.57
C ASN A 102 0.61 -5.70 -7.71
N ASP A 103 0.75 -4.39 -7.90
CA ASP A 103 0.24 -3.67 -9.07
C ASP A 103 0.97 -4.13 -10.35
N VAL A 104 2.30 -4.34 -10.25
CA VAL A 104 3.11 -4.99 -11.30
C VAL A 104 2.51 -6.34 -11.70
N ASN A 105 2.22 -7.20 -10.72
CA ASN A 105 1.61 -8.51 -10.97
C ASN A 105 0.25 -8.42 -11.67
N LYS A 106 -0.54 -7.38 -11.34
CA LYS A 106 -1.83 -7.09 -11.97
C LYS A 106 -1.71 -6.41 -13.35
N GLY A 107 -0.50 -6.18 -13.85
CA GLY A 107 -0.27 -5.62 -15.18
C GLY A 107 -0.32 -4.10 -15.26
N ALA A 108 -0.29 -3.39 -14.13
CA ALA A 108 -0.19 -1.92 -14.14
C ALA A 108 1.16 -1.46 -14.68
N SER A 109 1.17 -0.38 -15.46
CA SER A 109 2.41 0.24 -15.95
C SER A 109 3.16 0.95 -14.83
N ALA A 110 4.46 1.21 -15.05
CA ALA A 110 5.28 1.97 -14.11
C ALA A 110 4.68 3.37 -13.84
N ASP A 111 4.19 4.05 -14.88
CA ASP A 111 3.55 5.37 -14.77
C ASP A 111 2.29 5.33 -13.89
N THR A 112 1.42 4.33 -14.09
CA THR A 112 0.23 4.15 -13.25
C THR A 112 0.61 3.94 -11.79
N ILE A 113 1.61 3.09 -11.54
CA ILE A 113 2.09 2.79 -10.19
C ILE A 113 2.69 4.05 -9.54
N ALA A 114 3.55 4.78 -10.24
CA ALA A 114 4.14 6.02 -9.75
C ALA A 114 3.08 7.09 -9.48
N ASN A 115 2.06 7.21 -10.33
CA ASN A 115 0.94 8.11 -10.10
C ASN A 115 0.12 7.74 -8.85
N HIS A 116 -0.22 6.46 -8.68
CA HIS A 116 -0.92 6.00 -7.47
C HIS A 116 -0.10 6.26 -6.20
N ILE A 117 1.20 5.99 -6.23
CA ILE A 117 2.09 6.33 -5.10
C ILE A 117 2.14 7.85 -4.89
N GLY A 118 2.14 8.63 -5.96
CA GLY A 118 2.00 10.10 -5.91
C GLY A 118 0.72 10.55 -5.21
N GLN A 119 -0.41 9.84 -5.40
CA GLN A 119 -1.67 10.12 -4.68
C GLN A 119 -1.55 9.84 -3.19
N ILE A 120 -0.95 8.70 -2.81
CA ILE A 120 -0.65 8.37 -1.40
C ILE A 120 0.20 9.47 -0.77
N VAL A 121 1.28 9.86 -1.43
CA VAL A 121 2.20 10.91 -0.98
C VAL A 121 1.47 12.24 -0.75
N ARG A 122 0.64 12.68 -1.71
CA ARG A 122 -0.15 13.91 -1.58
C ARG A 122 -1.12 13.84 -0.40
N LYS A 123 -1.81 12.72 -0.22
CA LYS A 123 -2.76 12.51 0.89
C LYS A 123 -2.07 12.54 2.25
N ILE A 124 -0.95 11.83 2.41
CA ILE A 124 -0.17 11.83 3.67
C ILE A 124 0.25 13.25 4.05
N LYS A 125 0.72 14.04 3.09
CA LYS A 125 1.13 15.42 3.32
C LYS A 125 -0.01 16.36 3.68
N SER A 126 -1.14 16.20 3.00
CA SER A 126 -2.33 17.01 3.25
C SER A 126 -2.86 16.76 4.66
N ASP A 127 -3.03 15.49 5.02
CA ASP A 127 -3.75 15.11 6.24
C ASP A 127 -2.81 15.07 7.47
N SER A 128 -1.50 14.89 7.26
CA SER A 128 -0.49 14.87 8.32
C SER A 128 0.84 15.53 7.89
N PRO A 129 0.86 16.87 7.72
CA PRO A 129 2.00 17.61 7.14
C PRO A 129 3.30 17.51 7.94
N ARG A 130 3.25 17.13 9.23
CA ARG A 130 4.43 16.93 10.07
C ARG A 130 4.98 15.50 10.04
N THR A 131 4.26 14.55 9.48
CA THR A 131 4.73 13.17 9.34
C THR A 131 5.87 13.13 8.32
N LYS A 132 7.01 12.58 8.74
CA LYS A 132 8.13 12.34 7.82
C LYS A 132 7.86 11.10 7.00
N LEU A 133 7.70 11.27 5.68
CA LEU A 133 7.47 10.17 4.76
C LEU A 133 8.78 9.72 4.12
N TYR A 134 9.05 8.42 4.19
CA TYR A 134 10.16 7.75 3.53
C TYR A 134 9.60 6.81 2.45
N LEU A 135 9.90 7.09 1.19
CA LEU A 135 9.55 6.23 0.05
C LEU A 135 10.67 5.24 -0.16
N GLN A 136 10.39 3.96 0.08
CA GLN A 136 11.37 2.89 -0.17
C GLN A 136 11.25 2.45 -1.63
N SER A 137 12.39 2.17 -2.26
CA SER A 137 12.41 1.54 -3.59
C SER A 137 11.68 0.20 -3.56
N VAL A 138 10.92 -0.09 -4.61
CA VAL A 138 10.41 -1.44 -4.89
C VAL A 138 11.58 -2.40 -4.96
N LEU A 139 11.49 -3.52 -4.24
CA LEU A 139 12.55 -4.51 -4.17
C LEU A 139 12.65 -5.29 -5.50
N PRO A 140 13.86 -5.73 -5.89
CA PRO A 140 14.04 -6.61 -7.04
C PRO A 140 13.35 -7.96 -6.80
N VAL A 141 13.05 -8.66 -7.89
CA VAL A 141 12.46 -10.00 -7.87
C VAL A 141 13.28 -10.93 -8.77
N THR A 142 13.24 -12.24 -8.49
CA THR A 142 13.94 -13.27 -9.25
C THR A 142 12.98 -14.39 -9.63
N ASP A 143 13.10 -14.87 -10.86
CA ASP A 143 12.35 -15.99 -11.43
C ASP A 143 13.00 -17.36 -11.20
N GLU A 144 14.19 -17.40 -10.60
CA GLU A 144 15.00 -18.60 -10.38
C GLU A 144 14.27 -19.73 -9.66
N PHE A 145 13.34 -19.39 -8.76
CA PHE A 145 12.56 -20.36 -7.98
C PHE A 145 11.26 -20.80 -8.66
N GLY A 146 10.91 -20.27 -9.84
CA GLY A 146 9.67 -20.61 -10.55
C GLY A 146 8.37 -20.19 -9.85
N MET A 147 8.47 -19.43 -8.75
CA MET A 147 7.34 -18.93 -7.96
C MET A 147 6.92 -17.51 -8.37
N PHE A 148 5.68 -17.14 -8.04
CA PHE A 148 5.15 -15.78 -8.26
C PHE A 148 5.35 -15.26 -9.69
N LYS A 149 5.11 -16.12 -10.69
CA LYS A 149 5.42 -15.86 -12.11
C LYS A 149 4.90 -14.51 -12.61
N GLY A 150 3.73 -14.07 -12.18
CA GLY A 150 3.18 -12.77 -12.60
C GLY A 150 3.95 -11.56 -12.04
N HIS A 151 4.63 -11.69 -10.90
CA HIS A 151 5.58 -10.70 -10.38
C HIS A 151 6.93 -10.82 -11.09
N THR A 152 7.51 -12.02 -11.12
CA THR A 152 8.91 -12.28 -11.50
C THR A 152 9.15 -12.15 -13.00
N SER A 153 8.16 -12.50 -13.84
CA SER A 153 8.22 -12.26 -15.30
C SER A 153 8.30 -10.78 -15.69
N ARG A 154 7.96 -9.87 -14.78
CA ARG A 154 7.94 -8.42 -15.00
C ARG A 154 9.03 -7.68 -14.22
N TRP A 155 10.11 -8.37 -13.85
CA TRP A 155 11.21 -7.81 -13.05
C TRP A 155 11.80 -6.51 -13.63
N ARG A 156 11.82 -6.37 -14.95
CA ARG A 156 12.32 -5.17 -15.65
C ARG A 156 11.53 -3.89 -15.37
N MET A 157 10.30 -3.99 -14.83
CA MET A 157 9.54 -2.80 -14.43
C MET A 157 10.04 -2.19 -13.12
N VAL A 158 10.71 -2.96 -12.28
CA VAL A 158 11.15 -2.50 -10.94
C VAL A 158 12.14 -1.33 -11.03
N PRO A 159 13.22 -1.38 -11.85
CA PRO A 159 14.12 -0.24 -12.01
C PRO A 159 13.41 1.03 -12.51
N GLU A 160 12.48 0.88 -13.45
CA GLU A 160 11.74 2.02 -14.02
C GLU A 160 10.82 2.68 -12.99
N ILE A 161 10.07 1.88 -12.22
CA ILE A 161 9.27 2.40 -11.09
C ILE A 161 10.18 3.14 -10.11
N ASN A 162 11.32 2.57 -9.76
CA ASN A 162 12.25 3.16 -8.80
C ASN A 162 12.83 4.49 -9.28
N ARG A 163 13.11 4.65 -10.58
CA ARG A 163 13.51 5.92 -11.19
C ARG A 163 12.44 6.99 -10.98
N GLN A 164 11.18 6.67 -11.31
CA GLN A 164 10.07 7.60 -11.15
C GLN A 164 9.78 7.95 -9.69
N LEU A 165 9.93 6.99 -8.75
CA LEU A 165 9.80 7.25 -7.31
C LEU A 165 10.90 8.17 -6.79
N GLN A 166 12.12 8.03 -7.29
CA GLN A 166 13.21 8.95 -6.95
C GLN A 166 12.91 10.37 -7.45
N GLU A 167 12.39 10.53 -8.66
CA GLU A 167 11.97 11.82 -9.22
C GLU A 167 10.80 12.42 -8.42
N LEU A 168 9.82 11.60 -8.06
CA LEU A 168 8.68 12.00 -7.23
C LEU A 168 9.14 12.55 -5.86
N ALA A 169 10.14 11.94 -5.24
CA ALA A 169 10.71 12.41 -3.98
C ALA A 169 11.53 13.71 -4.13
N ARG A 170 12.16 13.92 -5.29
CA ARG A 170 13.04 15.06 -5.60
C ARG A 170 12.32 16.33 -6.07
N ARG A 171 11.08 16.25 -6.57
CA ARG A 171 10.35 17.41 -7.12
C ARG A 171 10.42 18.62 -6.15
N LYS A 172 11.13 19.68 -6.59
CA LYS A 172 11.49 20.88 -5.81
C LYS A 172 10.23 21.69 -5.46
N GLY A 173 10.19 22.22 -4.22
CA GLY A 173 9.15 23.14 -3.73
C GLY A 173 8.66 22.86 -2.31
N ARG A 174 8.70 21.60 -1.86
CA ARG A 174 8.49 21.12 -0.48
C ARG A 174 9.16 19.75 -0.42
N HIS A 175 10.20 19.49 0.38
CA HIS A 175 10.74 18.14 0.55
C HIS A 175 9.58 17.13 0.69
N ILE A 176 9.35 16.32 -0.35
CA ILE A 176 8.06 15.60 -0.45
C ILE A 176 8.08 14.34 0.38
N SER A 177 9.20 13.66 0.30
CA SER A 177 9.54 12.46 1.04
C SER A 177 11.03 12.26 0.85
N THR A 178 11.62 11.40 1.68
CA THR A 178 12.99 10.93 1.45
C THR A 178 12.92 9.61 0.69
N PHE A 179 13.55 9.54 -0.49
CA PHE A 179 13.70 8.27 -1.20
C PHE A 179 14.80 7.43 -0.56
N ILE A 180 14.48 6.21 -0.16
CA ILE A 180 15.42 5.22 0.36
C ILE A 180 15.64 4.19 -0.74
N ARG A 181 16.84 4.21 -1.33
CA ARG A 181 17.28 3.17 -2.26
C ARG A 181 17.71 1.94 -1.45
N ILE A 182 17.03 0.83 -1.64
CA ILE A 182 17.41 -0.48 -1.14
C ILE A 182 18.12 -1.18 -2.30
N SER A 183 19.44 -1.07 -2.37
CA SER A 183 20.25 -1.70 -3.41
C SER A 183 20.64 -3.11 -3.01
N TRP A 184 20.54 -4.03 -3.96
CA TRP A 184 21.19 -5.34 -3.94
C TRP A 184 22.34 -5.31 -4.94
N THR A 185 23.42 -6.05 -4.69
CA THR A 185 24.46 -6.28 -5.71
C THR A 185 23.82 -6.98 -6.90
N GLU A 186 24.09 -6.46 -8.10
CA GLU A 186 23.48 -6.93 -9.34
C GLU A 186 23.74 -8.43 -9.56
N ARG A 187 22.76 -9.10 -10.16
CA ARG A 187 22.88 -10.46 -10.66
C ARG A 187 24.07 -10.45 -11.65
N PRO A 188 25.08 -11.33 -11.53
CA PRO A 188 26.02 -11.52 -12.62
C PRO A 188 25.20 -11.88 -13.86
N GLU A 189 25.41 -11.16 -14.96
CA GLU A 189 24.86 -11.58 -16.25
C GLU A 189 25.34 -13.02 -16.51
N ARG A 190 24.40 -13.93 -16.73
CA ARG A 190 24.68 -15.28 -17.22
C ARG A 190 24.31 -15.35 -18.68
#